data_AF-A0AAI9LLF3-F1
#
_entry.id   AF-A0AAI9LLF3-F1
#
_cell.length_a   1.000
_cell.length_b   1.000
_cell.length_c   1.000
_cell.angle_alpha   90.00
_cell.angle_beta   90.00
_cell.angle_gamma   90.00
#
_symmetry.space_group_name_H-M   'P 1'
#
loop_
_entity.id
_entity.type
_entity.pdbx_description
1 polymer ?
#
loop_
_entity_poly.entity_id
_entity_poly.type
_entity_poly.pdbx_seq_one_letter_code
_entity_poly.pdbx_strand_id
1 'polypeptide(L)'
;MLAFMHQHPIARHWGRAELASSDMMSLETTRSVWQARADPRRRTASIGMYTHVRDRWGIFYDQPILLNERQAGAAIEGVIRQNGGEDVTQLAVDTHGYTDFAMSLSRLLGFDLCPRLSHLRDRRLHVPKGHAVPPELAAVADADVRLVLIELAWDELVRIAASVQTGQCTAVQALTRFGAAARGQHVYEAGVHLGRLFRTIFLVDYFTNTAFRQEMQHALNRGEAVHTVQRAIHYGKIPLELARHDASLAAVSSSLTLLTNAVMAWNTLHMQEALEAIEAIGGESMRAEDLRQIAPTRLEGINLRGTFDFPIARYAHRLPPNATSVQTVPSTWRTA
;
A
#
# COMPACT_ATOMS: atom_id res chain seq x y z
N MET A 1 -5.89 10.58 -13.36
CA MET A 1 -5.90 9.12 -13.58
C MET A 1 -6.91 8.40 -12.68
N LEU A 2 -6.82 8.52 -11.33
CA LEU A 2 -7.77 7.83 -10.44
C LEU A 2 -9.22 8.26 -10.67
N ALA A 3 -9.46 9.57 -10.78
CA ALA A 3 -10.80 10.09 -11.08
C ALA A 3 -11.37 9.51 -12.39
N PHE A 4 -10.52 9.28 -13.40
CA PHE A 4 -10.93 8.64 -14.65
C PHE A 4 -11.30 7.17 -14.43
N MET A 5 -10.46 6.39 -13.72
CA MET A 5 -10.79 5.00 -13.37
C MET A 5 -12.13 4.88 -12.65
N HIS A 6 -12.36 5.74 -11.65
CA HIS A 6 -13.56 5.67 -10.81
C HIS A 6 -14.82 6.27 -11.46
N GLN A 7 -14.70 6.90 -12.65
CA GLN A 7 -15.85 7.29 -13.47
C GLN A 7 -16.50 6.08 -14.15
N HIS A 8 -15.76 5.00 -14.39
CA HIS A 8 -16.31 3.78 -14.98
C HIS A 8 -17.16 3.00 -13.96
N PRO A 9 -18.42 2.62 -14.30
CA PRO A 9 -19.30 1.89 -13.39
C PRO A 9 -18.71 0.60 -12.82
N ILE A 10 -17.95 -0.15 -13.63
CA ILE A 10 -17.31 -1.41 -13.21
C ILE A 10 -16.46 -1.24 -11.94
N ALA A 11 -15.84 -0.08 -11.75
CA ALA A 11 -14.96 0.17 -10.62
C ALA A 11 -15.68 0.17 -9.26
N ARG A 12 -17.00 0.44 -9.25
CA ARG A 12 -17.81 0.45 -8.03
C ARG A 12 -17.99 -0.95 -7.43
N HIS A 13 -17.85 -2.00 -8.25
CA HIS A 13 -18.02 -3.38 -7.84
C HIS A 13 -16.75 -4.00 -7.22
N TRP A 14 -15.59 -3.40 -7.45
CA TRP A 14 -14.32 -3.95 -6.97
C TRP A 14 -14.14 -3.88 -5.48
N GLY A 15 -14.72 -2.88 -4.81
CA GLY A 15 -14.42 -2.61 -3.41
C GLY A 15 -15.08 -1.37 -2.82
N ARG A 16 -14.75 -1.12 -1.56
CA ARG A 16 -15.26 0.02 -0.78
C ARG A 16 -14.52 1.31 -1.11
N ALA A 17 -15.23 2.43 -1.07
CA ALA A 17 -14.68 3.76 -1.34
C ALA A 17 -13.66 4.21 -0.27
N GLU A 18 -14.05 3.94 0.96
CA GLU A 18 -13.42 4.41 2.19
C GLU A 18 -12.34 3.48 2.75
N LEU A 19 -12.05 2.38 2.04
CA LEU A 19 -11.02 1.40 2.39
C LEU A 19 -9.80 1.55 1.48
N ALA A 20 -8.63 1.48 2.07
CA ALA A 20 -7.35 1.44 1.37
C ALA A 20 -6.41 0.43 2.01
N SER A 21 -5.35 0.08 1.30
CA SER A 21 -4.21 -0.66 1.83
C SER A 21 -2.92 0.10 1.58
N SER A 22 -1.94 -0.06 2.45
CA SER A 22 -0.59 0.44 2.18
C SER A 22 0.49 -0.59 2.48
N ASP A 23 1.45 -0.69 1.55
CA ASP A 23 2.55 -1.64 1.63
C ASP A 23 3.79 -1.07 0.92
N MET A 24 4.94 -1.68 1.21
CA MET A 24 6.23 -1.32 0.67
C MET A 24 6.67 -2.31 -0.42
N MET A 25 7.08 -1.78 -1.55
CA MET A 25 7.84 -2.52 -2.54
C MET A 25 9.32 -2.15 -2.51
N SER A 26 10.21 -3.13 -2.38
CA SER A 26 11.65 -2.93 -2.48
C SER A 26 12.11 -2.88 -3.95
N LEU A 27 12.86 -1.83 -4.30
CA LEU A 27 13.51 -1.64 -5.60
C LEU A 27 15.03 -1.64 -5.44
N GLU A 28 15.71 -2.45 -6.26
CA GLU A 28 17.17 -2.58 -6.18
C GLU A 28 17.87 -1.30 -6.62
N THR A 29 18.95 -0.94 -5.94
CA THR A 29 19.84 0.16 -6.29
C THR A 29 21.31 -0.24 -6.02
N THR A 30 22.23 0.71 -6.19
CA THR A 30 23.65 0.49 -5.94
C THR A 30 23.97 0.67 -4.45
N ARG A 31 24.91 -0.13 -3.92
CA ARG A 31 25.40 -0.01 -2.53
C ARG A 31 26.00 1.35 -2.17
N SER A 32 26.41 2.13 -3.16
CA SER A 32 26.95 3.48 -2.98
C SER A 32 25.89 4.53 -2.61
N VAL A 33 24.61 4.20 -2.74
CA VAL A 33 23.52 5.09 -2.32
C VAL A 33 23.40 5.05 -0.79
N TRP A 34 23.48 6.22 -0.15
CA TRP A 34 23.40 6.35 1.32
C TRP A 34 22.10 5.79 1.91
N GLN A 35 20.99 5.94 1.17
CA GLN A 35 19.66 5.44 1.57
C GLN A 35 19.48 3.95 1.33
N ALA A 36 20.39 3.30 0.59
CA ALA A 36 20.25 1.89 0.32
C ALA A 36 20.39 1.08 1.61
N ARG A 37 19.52 0.11 1.76
CA ARG A 37 19.54 -0.86 2.85
C ARG A 37 19.47 -2.26 2.26
N ALA A 38 19.95 -3.25 2.99
CA ALA A 38 19.85 -4.63 2.55
C ALA A 38 18.39 -5.10 2.62
N ASP A 39 17.84 -5.50 1.49
CA ASP A 39 16.54 -6.18 1.43
C ASP A 39 16.63 -7.53 2.17
N PRO A 40 15.80 -7.79 3.19
CA PRO A 40 15.85 -9.04 3.95
C PRO A 40 15.64 -10.30 3.11
N ARG A 41 14.83 -10.22 2.04
CA ARG A 41 14.49 -11.34 1.16
C ARG A 41 15.53 -11.51 0.06
N ARG A 42 15.95 -10.41 -0.57
CA ARG A 42 16.82 -10.45 -1.76
C ARG A 42 18.31 -10.30 -1.45
N ARG A 43 18.67 -9.82 -0.26
CA ARG A 43 20.05 -9.49 0.17
C ARG A 43 20.78 -8.52 -0.77
N THR A 44 20.02 -7.74 -1.54
CA THR A 44 20.52 -6.69 -2.43
C THR A 44 20.34 -5.32 -1.79
N ALA A 45 21.19 -4.38 -2.18
CA ALA A 45 21.03 -2.97 -1.78
C ALA A 45 19.79 -2.41 -2.47
N SER A 46 18.82 -1.95 -1.70
CA SER A 46 17.51 -1.56 -2.22
C SER A 46 16.95 -0.35 -1.46
N ILE A 47 15.94 0.28 -2.03
CA ILE A 47 15.15 1.37 -1.45
C ILE A 47 13.68 0.93 -1.44
N GLY A 48 12.93 1.28 -0.40
CA GLY A 48 11.50 1.01 -0.34
C GLY A 48 10.71 2.09 -1.07
N MET A 49 9.73 1.67 -1.88
CA MET A 49 8.67 2.54 -2.38
C MET A 49 7.41 2.15 -1.63
N TYR A 50 6.92 3.07 -0.80
CA TYR A 50 5.70 2.87 -0.01
C TYR A 50 4.52 3.44 -0.79
N THR A 51 3.49 2.62 -1.01
CA THR A 51 2.32 3.03 -1.79
C THR A 51 1.02 2.80 -1.05
N HIS A 52 0.04 3.66 -1.33
CA HIS A 52 -1.31 3.54 -0.81
C HIS A 52 -2.27 3.28 -1.96
N VAL A 53 -2.96 2.13 -1.89
CA VAL A 53 -3.85 1.61 -2.93
C VAL A 53 -5.29 1.62 -2.41
N ARG A 54 -6.22 2.17 -3.19
CA ARG A 54 -7.66 2.10 -2.86
C ARG A 54 -8.19 0.68 -3.03
N ASP A 55 -9.24 0.35 -2.27
CA ASP A 55 -9.96 -0.92 -2.44
C ASP A 55 -10.64 -1.02 -3.83
N ARG A 56 -10.99 0.12 -4.44
CA ARG A 56 -11.43 0.23 -5.83
C ARG A 56 -10.28 0.36 -6.85
N TRP A 57 -9.07 -0.06 -6.48
CA TRP A 57 -7.84 0.08 -7.25
C TRP A 57 -7.41 1.54 -7.51
N GLY A 58 -6.15 1.69 -7.91
CA GLY A 58 -5.48 2.98 -8.06
C GLY A 58 -4.62 3.32 -6.84
N ILE A 59 -3.39 3.73 -7.11
CA ILE A 59 -2.47 4.25 -6.10
C ILE A 59 -2.75 5.75 -5.92
N PHE A 60 -3.17 6.18 -4.74
CA PHE A 60 -3.50 7.60 -4.49
C PHE A 60 -2.37 8.37 -3.79
N TYR A 61 -1.41 7.67 -3.22
CA TYR A 61 -0.24 8.27 -2.59
C TYR A 61 0.97 7.34 -2.70
N ASP A 62 2.15 7.91 -2.84
CA ASP A 62 3.42 7.20 -2.83
C ASP A 62 4.51 8.03 -2.16
N GLN A 63 5.49 7.33 -1.57
CA GLN A 63 6.70 7.96 -1.06
C GLN A 63 7.86 6.96 -0.98
N PRO A 64 9.10 7.39 -1.23
CA PRO A 64 10.27 6.58 -0.94
C PRO A 64 10.46 6.47 0.59
N ILE A 65 10.83 5.29 1.06
CA ILE A 65 11.15 5.01 2.46
C ILE A 65 12.42 4.15 2.58
N LEU A 66 13.07 4.24 3.73
CA LEU A 66 14.18 3.36 4.07
C LEU A 66 13.66 1.97 4.44
N LEU A 67 14.35 0.92 3.96
CA LEU A 67 14.03 -0.45 4.38
C LEU A 67 14.40 -0.65 5.85
N ASN A 68 13.71 -1.58 6.51
CA ASN A 68 13.92 -1.99 7.89
C ASN A 68 13.57 -0.92 8.94
N GLU A 69 12.97 0.20 8.54
CA GLU A 69 12.37 1.18 9.45
C GLU A 69 10.89 0.88 9.70
N ARG A 70 10.34 1.47 10.77
CA ARG A 70 8.91 1.34 11.10
C ARG A 70 8.08 2.11 10.07
N GLN A 71 7.07 1.44 9.52
CA GLN A 71 6.29 1.97 8.40
C GLN A 71 5.02 2.70 8.82
N ALA A 72 4.66 2.66 10.10
CA ALA A 72 3.44 3.29 10.61
C ALA A 72 3.37 4.80 10.33
N GLY A 73 4.51 5.51 10.39
CA GLY A 73 4.62 6.92 9.99
C GLY A 73 4.22 7.13 8.54
N ALA A 74 4.80 6.34 7.64
CA ALA A 74 4.53 6.40 6.21
C ALA A 74 3.07 6.03 5.88
N ALA A 75 2.51 5.04 6.59
CA ALA A 75 1.13 4.63 6.47
C ALA A 75 0.16 5.78 6.78
N ILE A 76 0.35 6.46 7.92
CA ILE A 76 -0.49 7.59 8.30
C ILE A 76 -0.27 8.80 7.38
N GLU A 77 0.99 9.10 7.03
CA GLU A 77 1.31 10.27 6.20
C GLU A 77 0.56 10.23 4.86
N GLY A 78 0.53 9.08 4.18
CA GLY A 78 -0.12 9.00 2.87
C GLY A 78 -1.64 9.16 2.91
N VAL A 79 -2.29 8.82 4.01
CA VAL A 79 -3.73 9.10 4.19
C VAL A 79 -3.97 10.59 4.41
N ILE A 80 -3.13 11.26 5.20
CA ILE A 80 -3.28 12.69 5.52
C ILE A 80 -2.87 13.60 4.36
N ARG A 81 -1.90 13.17 3.55
CA ARG A 81 -1.35 13.94 2.43
C ARG A 81 -1.96 13.58 1.08
N GLN A 82 -3.01 12.75 1.05
CA GLN A 82 -3.69 12.45 -0.20
C GLN A 82 -4.25 13.73 -0.84
N ASN A 83 -4.02 13.90 -2.14
CA ASN A 83 -4.55 15.04 -2.89
C ASN A 83 -5.83 14.61 -3.62
N GLY A 84 -6.98 14.95 -3.04
CA GLY A 84 -8.32 14.73 -3.63
C GLY A 84 -8.82 13.28 -3.57
N GLY A 85 -10.14 13.11 -3.74
CA GLY A 85 -10.83 11.82 -3.70
C GLY A 85 -11.71 11.63 -2.46
N GLU A 86 -12.27 10.44 -2.31
CA GLU A 86 -13.10 10.04 -1.14
C GLU A 86 -12.21 9.88 0.11
N ASP A 87 -12.70 10.22 1.30
CA ASP A 87 -11.88 10.05 2.52
C ASP A 87 -11.63 8.57 2.85
N VAL A 88 -10.39 8.26 3.24
CA VAL A 88 -10.03 6.92 3.72
C VAL A 88 -10.39 6.85 5.19
N THR A 89 -11.37 6.01 5.54
CA THR A 89 -11.76 5.78 6.94
C THR A 89 -11.08 4.54 7.51
N GLN A 90 -10.60 3.63 6.66
CA GLN A 90 -9.91 2.40 7.06
C GLN A 90 -8.68 2.16 6.19
N LEU A 91 -7.51 2.00 6.81
CA LEU A 91 -6.25 1.71 6.15
C LEU A 91 -5.71 0.36 6.61
N ALA A 92 -5.76 -0.64 5.72
CA ALA A 92 -5.14 -1.92 5.93
C ALA A 92 -3.61 -1.84 5.75
N VAL A 93 -2.86 -2.30 6.75
CA VAL A 93 -1.38 -2.26 6.72
C VAL A 93 -0.77 -3.61 7.07
N ASP A 94 0.42 -3.91 6.58
CA ASP A 94 1.16 -5.09 7.05
C ASP A 94 1.66 -4.91 8.50
N THR A 95 2.17 -5.99 9.09
CA THR A 95 2.63 -6.07 10.48
C THR A 95 3.61 -4.95 10.87
N HIS A 96 4.46 -4.50 9.93
CA HIS A 96 5.44 -3.43 10.19
C HIS A 96 4.84 -2.02 10.16
N GLY A 97 3.59 -1.90 9.72
CA GLY A 97 2.83 -0.66 9.57
C GLY A 97 2.07 -0.20 10.81
N TYR A 98 2.22 -0.85 11.98
CA TYR A 98 1.51 -0.42 13.19
C TYR A 98 2.37 -0.40 14.48
N THR A 99 1.94 0.47 15.40
CA THR A 99 2.30 0.53 16.82
C THR A 99 1.07 1.00 17.59
N ASP A 100 1.01 0.77 18.91
CA ASP A 100 -0.12 1.28 19.73
C ASP A 100 -0.28 2.79 19.57
N PHE A 101 0.83 3.54 19.68
CA PHE A 101 0.80 4.99 19.50
C PHE A 101 0.31 5.40 18.10
N ALA A 102 0.69 4.66 17.04
CA ALA A 102 0.19 4.92 15.69
C ALA A 102 -1.31 4.64 15.54
N MET A 103 -1.85 3.61 16.20
CA MET A 103 -3.30 3.37 16.24
C MET A 103 -4.03 4.51 16.95
N SER A 104 -3.47 5.03 18.04
CA SER A 104 -4.00 6.22 18.71
C SER A 104 -3.98 7.45 17.79
N LEU A 105 -2.85 7.70 17.11
CA LEU A 105 -2.69 8.87 16.25
C LEU A 105 -3.63 8.82 15.04
N SER A 106 -3.72 7.69 14.34
CA SER A 106 -4.65 7.50 13.21
C SER A 106 -6.10 7.75 13.62
N ARG A 107 -6.52 7.20 14.77
CA ARG A 107 -7.89 7.40 15.25
C ARG A 107 -8.18 8.86 15.61
N LEU A 108 -7.22 9.57 16.20
CA LEU A 108 -7.35 11.02 16.43
C LEU A 108 -7.40 11.84 15.13
N LEU A 109 -6.77 11.34 14.07
CA LEU A 109 -6.81 11.93 12.73
C LEU A 109 -8.07 11.56 11.93
N GLY A 110 -8.95 10.72 12.48
CA GLY A 110 -10.27 10.42 11.92
C GLY A 110 -10.37 9.14 11.09
N PHE A 111 -9.38 8.25 11.13
CA PHE A 111 -9.42 6.97 10.41
C PHE A 111 -8.84 5.81 11.23
N ASP A 112 -9.19 4.59 10.84
CA ASP A 112 -8.72 3.37 11.46
C ASP A 112 -7.49 2.79 10.77
N LEU A 113 -6.45 2.56 11.56
CA LEU A 113 -5.30 1.77 11.13
C LEU A 113 -5.59 0.29 11.42
N CYS A 114 -5.68 -0.52 10.37
CA CYS A 114 -6.09 -1.92 10.42
C CYS A 114 -4.89 -2.85 10.13
N PRO A 115 -4.12 -3.26 11.15
CA PRO A 115 -2.94 -4.09 10.94
C PRO A 115 -3.26 -5.54 10.58
N ARG A 116 -2.43 -6.13 9.72
CA ARG A 116 -2.40 -7.57 9.49
C ARG A 116 -1.86 -8.29 10.73
N LEU A 117 -2.67 -9.19 11.28
CA LEU A 117 -2.31 -9.96 12.48
C LEU A 117 -1.41 -11.16 12.14
N SER A 118 -0.10 -11.02 12.28
CA SER A 118 0.86 -12.10 12.00
C SER A 118 1.25 -12.94 13.23
N HIS A 119 1.39 -12.35 14.42
CA HIS A 119 1.83 -13.09 15.62
C HIS A 119 0.73 -13.24 16.69
N LEU A 120 0.84 -14.29 17.50
CA LEU A 120 -0.10 -14.56 18.60
C LEU A 120 -0.03 -13.50 19.71
N ARG A 121 1.16 -12.95 20.00
CA ARG A 121 1.33 -11.89 21.00
C ARG A 121 0.59 -10.60 20.63
N ASP A 122 0.34 -10.37 19.35
CA ASP A 122 -0.32 -9.18 18.82
C ASP A 122 -1.86 -9.27 18.97
N ARG A 123 -2.36 -10.37 19.52
CA ARG A 123 -3.79 -10.71 19.64
C ARG A 123 -4.32 -10.59 21.06
N ARG A 124 -3.60 -9.89 21.94
CA ARG A 124 -4.04 -9.65 23.33
C ARG A 124 -5.04 -8.51 23.39
N LEU A 125 -6.12 -8.74 24.14
CA LEU A 125 -7.19 -7.78 24.42
C LEU A 125 -6.79 -6.94 25.63
N HIS A 126 -6.56 -5.66 25.44
CA HIS A 126 -6.23 -4.72 26.49
C HIS A 126 -7.48 -4.05 27.04
N VAL A 127 -7.67 -4.15 28.35
CA VAL A 127 -8.81 -3.55 29.06
C VAL A 127 -8.32 -2.62 30.17
N PRO A 128 -9.15 -1.66 30.62
CA PRO A 128 -8.84 -0.82 31.77
C PRO A 128 -8.46 -1.63 33.01
N LYS A 129 -7.50 -1.13 33.79
CA LYS A 129 -7.20 -1.69 35.11
C LYS A 129 -8.46 -1.73 35.96
N GLY A 130 -8.75 -2.89 36.55
CA GLY A 130 -9.96 -3.12 37.35
C GLY A 130 -11.21 -3.49 36.54
N HIS A 131 -11.11 -3.60 35.22
CA HIS A 131 -12.21 -4.12 34.40
C HIS A 131 -12.42 -5.62 34.68
N ALA A 132 -13.68 -6.01 34.88
CA ALA A 132 -14.05 -7.41 35.10
C ALA A 132 -13.97 -8.18 33.78
N VAL A 133 -12.97 -9.07 33.66
CA VAL A 133 -12.79 -9.93 32.49
C VAL A 133 -13.45 -11.29 32.76
N PRO A 134 -14.30 -11.80 31.84
CA PRO A 134 -14.86 -13.15 31.95
C PRO A 134 -13.76 -14.23 32.02
N PRO A 135 -13.93 -15.30 32.82
CA PRO A 135 -12.94 -16.37 32.95
C PRO A 135 -12.49 -16.97 31.61
N GLU A 136 -13.39 -17.06 30.64
CA GLU A 136 -13.15 -17.60 29.31
C GLU A 136 -12.17 -16.74 28.49
N LEU A 137 -12.07 -15.44 28.79
CA LEU A 137 -11.20 -14.50 28.10
C LEU A 137 -9.92 -14.16 28.88
N ALA A 138 -9.79 -14.65 30.11
CA ALA A 138 -8.66 -14.34 30.98
C ALA A 138 -7.30 -14.71 30.37
N ALA A 139 -7.24 -15.75 29.52
CA ALA A 139 -6.00 -16.17 28.86
C ALA A 139 -5.52 -15.21 27.75
N VAL A 140 -6.42 -14.39 27.21
CA VAL A 140 -6.17 -13.51 26.05
C VAL A 140 -6.34 -12.03 26.38
N ALA A 141 -6.72 -11.69 27.61
CA ALA A 141 -6.96 -10.32 28.03
C ALA A 141 -5.96 -9.85 29.10
N ASP A 142 -5.49 -8.62 28.96
CA ASP A 142 -4.62 -7.94 29.91
C ASP A 142 -5.34 -6.70 30.46
N ALA A 143 -5.56 -6.65 31.78
CA ALA A 143 -6.09 -5.48 32.47
C ALA A 143 -4.96 -4.49 32.79
N ASP A 144 -4.33 -3.93 31.76
CA ASP A 144 -3.11 -3.12 31.87
C ASP A 144 -3.30 -1.64 31.47
N VAL A 145 -4.47 -1.26 30.96
CA VAL A 145 -4.74 0.10 30.48
C VAL A 145 -5.01 1.05 31.66
N ARG A 146 -4.25 2.15 31.72
CA ARG A 146 -4.40 3.20 32.73
C ARG A 146 -5.08 4.42 32.12
N LEU A 147 -6.40 4.56 32.35
CA LEU A 147 -7.20 5.66 31.80
C LEU A 147 -6.72 7.04 32.27
N VAL A 148 -6.29 7.15 33.53
CA VAL A 148 -5.75 8.41 34.10
C VAL A 148 -4.57 8.98 33.28
N LEU A 149 -3.74 8.13 32.67
CA LEU A 149 -2.64 8.63 31.84
C LEU A 149 -3.12 9.25 30.53
N ILE A 150 -4.21 8.72 29.98
CA ILE A 150 -4.86 9.26 28.78
C ILE A 150 -5.47 10.62 29.11
N GLU A 151 -6.20 10.72 30.22
CA GLU A 151 -6.83 11.97 30.68
C GLU A 151 -5.80 13.07 30.91
N LEU A 152 -4.70 12.78 31.62
CA LEU A 152 -3.67 13.77 31.97
C LEU A 152 -2.92 14.35 30.77
N ALA A 153 -2.79 13.60 29.67
CA ALA A 153 -2.06 14.04 28.47
C ALA A 153 -2.96 14.19 27.23
N TRP A 154 -4.27 14.27 27.43
CA TRP A 154 -5.24 14.34 26.32
C TRP A 154 -4.99 15.53 25.40
N ASP A 155 -4.82 16.73 25.98
CA ASP A 155 -4.59 17.95 25.22
C ASP A 155 -3.28 17.90 24.41
N GLU A 156 -2.26 17.20 24.92
CA GLU A 156 -1.00 17.01 24.20
C GLU A 156 -1.16 16.02 23.04
N LEU A 157 -1.89 14.93 23.23
CA LEU A 157 -2.22 13.98 22.15
C LEU A 157 -3.00 14.65 21.02
N VAL A 158 -4.04 15.43 21.36
CA VAL A 158 -4.84 16.18 20.38
C VAL A 158 -3.96 17.21 19.66
N ARG A 159 -3.07 17.90 20.37
CA ARG A 159 -2.14 18.86 19.76
C ARG A 159 -1.19 18.21 18.77
N ILE A 160 -0.69 17.01 19.07
CA ILE A 160 0.14 16.23 18.13
C ILE A 160 -0.66 15.87 16.88
N ALA A 161 -1.87 15.34 17.04
CA ALA A 161 -2.73 15.00 15.92
C ALA A 161 -3.04 16.24 15.04
N ALA A 162 -3.41 17.36 15.66
CA ALA A 162 -3.62 18.63 14.96
C ALA A 162 -2.37 19.13 14.23
N SER A 163 -1.18 19.01 14.84
CA SER A 163 0.10 19.39 14.19
C SER A 163 0.37 18.55 12.94
N VAL A 164 0.10 17.25 13.00
CA VAL A 164 0.22 16.34 11.85
C VAL A 164 -0.80 16.71 10.76
N GLN A 165 -2.06 16.87 11.15
CA GLN A 165 -3.17 17.19 10.25
C GLN A 165 -2.94 18.49 9.47
N THR A 166 -2.51 19.54 10.18
CA THR A 166 -2.22 20.87 9.60
C THR A 166 -0.88 20.96 8.85
N GLY A 167 -0.05 19.91 8.89
CA GLY A 167 1.24 19.91 8.19
C GLY A 167 2.39 20.63 8.91
N GLN A 168 2.24 20.99 10.18
CA GLN A 168 3.33 21.54 11.00
C GLN A 168 4.43 20.50 11.27
N CYS A 169 4.07 19.22 11.30
CA CYS A 169 5.00 18.11 11.24
C CYS A 169 4.40 16.95 10.42
N THR A 170 5.25 16.03 9.96
CA THR A 170 4.79 14.80 9.31
C THR A 170 4.45 13.73 10.33
N ALA A 171 3.56 12.81 9.98
CA ALA A 171 3.28 11.62 10.78
C ALA A 171 4.55 10.75 10.96
N VAL A 172 5.45 10.75 9.98
CA VAL A 172 6.78 10.12 10.08
C VAL A 172 7.61 10.76 11.19
N GLN A 173 7.69 12.09 11.23
CA GLN A 173 8.41 12.82 12.29
C GLN A 173 7.76 12.59 13.66
N ALA A 174 6.43 12.65 13.75
CA ALA A 174 5.70 12.42 14.99
C ALA A 174 5.95 11.01 15.53
N LEU A 175 5.84 9.97 14.71
CA LEU A 175 6.07 8.58 15.14
C LEU A 175 7.55 8.24 15.35
N THR A 176 8.47 8.96 14.72
CA THR A 176 9.89 8.87 15.03
C THR A 176 10.17 9.46 16.41
N ARG A 177 9.58 10.63 16.73
CA ARG A 177 9.69 11.27 18.05
C ARG A 177 9.05 10.42 19.14
N PHE A 178 7.86 9.89 18.89
CA PHE A 178 7.09 9.05 19.80
C PHE A 178 7.26 7.56 19.49
N GLY A 179 8.52 7.16 19.26
CA GLY A 179 8.95 5.77 19.12
C GLY A 179 9.34 5.13 20.45
N ALA A 180 10.00 3.97 20.40
CA ALA A 180 10.39 3.22 21.61
C ALA A 180 11.29 4.02 22.59
N ALA A 181 12.04 4.99 22.10
CA ALA A 181 12.89 5.87 22.90
C ALA A 181 12.11 6.92 23.72
N ALA A 182 10.81 7.13 23.43
CA ALA A 182 9.96 8.05 24.17
C ALA A 182 9.27 7.42 25.39
N ARG A 183 9.56 6.14 25.68
CA ARG A 183 9.07 5.45 26.88
C ARG A 183 9.36 6.27 28.15
N GLY A 184 8.35 6.39 28.99
CA GLY A 184 8.40 7.21 30.20
C GLY A 184 7.98 8.68 30.00
N GLN A 185 7.87 9.19 28.76
CA GLN A 185 7.23 10.49 28.52
C GLN A 185 5.70 10.35 28.66
N HIS A 186 5.07 11.27 29.38
CA HIS A 186 3.63 11.19 29.69
C HIS A 186 2.76 11.04 28.44
N VAL A 187 2.97 11.88 27.42
CA VAL A 187 2.21 11.83 26.17
C VAL A 187 2.41 10.53 25.39
N TYR A 188 3.62 9.97 25.40
CA TYR A 188 3.89 8.68 24.76
C TYR A 188 3.12 7.55 25.44
N GLU A 189 3.20 7.48 26.77
CA GLU A 189 2.49 6.46 27.55
C GLU A 189 0.97 6.58 27.36
N ALA A 190 0.44 7.81 27.35
CA ALA A 190 -0.97 8.08 27.07
C ALA A 190 -1.39 7.55 25.70
N GLY A 191 -0.62 7.87 24.64
CA GLY A 191 -0.91 7.40 23.29
C GLY A 191 -0.79 5.88 23.14
N VAL A 192 0.16 5.24 23.85
CA VAL A 192 0.24 3.76 23.89
C VAL A 192 -0.97 3.15 24.58
N HIS A 193 -1.39 3.68 25.73
CA HIS A 193 -2.56 3.18 26.46
C HIS A 193 -3.86 3.37 25.66
N LEU A 194 -4.03 4.52 25.00
CA LEU A 194 -5.17 4.78 24.12
C LEU A 194 -5.15 3.86 22.89
N GLY A 195 -3.98 3.69 22.28
CA GLY A 195 -3.76 2.77 21.18
C GLY A 195 -4.12 1.31 21.50
N ARG A 196 -3.81 0.86 22.71
CA ARG A 196 -4.18 -0.48 23.19
C ARG A 196 -5.69 -0.68 23.26
N LEU A 197 -6.45 0.33 23.67
CA LEU A 197 -7.92 0.27 23.66
C LEU A 197 -8.44 0.12 22.22
N PHE A 198 -7.95 0.94 21.29
CA PHE A 198 -8.34 0.82 19.88
C PHE A 198 -7.90 -0.51 19.27
N ARG A 199 -6.76 -1.05 19.67
CA ARG A 199 -6.35 -2.40 19.28
C ARG A 199 -7.35 -3.44 19.76
N THR A 200 -7.81 -3.37 21.00
CA THR A 200 -8.85 -4.29 21.51
C THR A 200 -10.12 -4.22 20.68
N ILE A 201 -10.61 -3.02 20.39
CA ILE A 201 -11.82 -2.81 19.56
C ILE A 201 -11.61 -3.45 18.18
N PHE A 202 -10.50 -3.13 17.52
CA PHE A 202 -10.15 -3.72 16.23
C PHE A 202 -10.07 -5.26 16.28
N LEU A 203 -9.46 -5.83 17.32
CA LEU A 203 -9.34 -7.28 17.47
C LEU A 203 -10.70 -7.94 17.66
N VAL A 204 -11.59 -7.33 18.44
CA VAL A 204 -12.96 -7.82 18.62
C VAL A 204 -13.68 -7.87 17.27
N ASP A 205 -13.65 -6.78 16.49
CA ASP A 205 -14.24 -6.75 15.15
C ASP A 205 -13.59 -7.79 14.23
N TYR A 206 -12.26 -7.87 14.22
CA TYR A 206 -11.52 -8.83 13.40
C TYR A 206 -11.87 -10.29 13.72
N PHE A 207 -12.05 -10.64 15.00
CA PHE A 207 -12.34 -12.02 15.41
C PHE A 207 -13.81 -12.40 15.29
N THR A 208 -14.73 -11.45 15.52
CA THR A 208 -16.17 -11.71 15.54
C THR A 208 -16.84 -11.48 14.19
N ASN A 209 -16.32 -10.58 13.35
CA ASN A 209 -16.90 -10.22 12.06
C ASN A 209 -16.07 -10.82 10.90
N THR A 210 -16.59 -11.91 10.32
CA THR A 210 -15.95 -12.56 9.17
C THR A 210 -15.91 -11.66 7.93
N ALA A 211 -16.96 -10.88 7.67
CA ALA A 211 -17.01 -9.98 6.52
C ALA A 211 -15.90 -8.92 6.64
N PHE A 212 -15.77 -8.26 7.80
CA PHE A 212 -14.69 -7.30 8.05
C PHE A 212 -13.31 -7.92 7.83
N ARG A 213 -13.06 -9.12 8.35
CA ARG A 213 -11.80 -9.84 8.15
C ARG A 213 -11.49 -10.09 6.68
N GLN A 214 -12.49 -10.51 5.91
CA GLN A 214 -12.36 -10.75 4.48
C GLN A 214 -12.05 -9.46 3.73
N GLU A 215 -12.76 -8.36 4.02
CA GLU A 215 -12.49 -7.03 3.45
C GLU A 215 -11.04 -6.60 3.67
N MET A 216 -10.50 -6.76 4.89
CA MET A 216 -9.10 -6.43 5.19
C MET A 216 -8.12 -7.28 4.38
N GLN A 217 -8.37 -8.58 4.26
CA GLN A 217 -7.51 -9.46 3.46
C GLN A 217 -7.59 -9.13 1.97
N HIS A 218 -8.77 -8.81 1.46
CA HIS A 218 -8.97 -8.35 0.09
C HIS A 218 -8.20 -7.05 -0.16
N ALA A 219 -8.27 -6.06 0.73
CA ALA A 219 -7.52 -4.81 0.59
C ALA A 219 -6.02 -5.07 0.51
N LEU A 220 -5.45 -5.86 1.44
CA LEU A 220 -4.01 -6.18 1.45
C LEU A 220 -3.56 -6.90 0.17
N ASN A 221 -4.38 -7.81 -0.38
CA ASN A 221 -4.05 -8.51 -1.62
C ASN A 221 -3.95 -7.56 -2.83
N ARG A 222 -4.65 -6.42 -2.82
CA ARG A 222 -4.54 -5.42 -3.90
C ARG A 222 -3.18 -4.74 -3.94
N GLY A 223 -2.60 -4.46 -2.77
CA GLY A 223 -1.22 -3.97 -2.67
C GLY A 223 -0.23 -4.91 -3.37
N GLU A 224 -0.36 -6.23 -3.16
CA GLU A 224 0.50 -7.22 -3.81
C GLU A 224 0.30 -7.30 -5.33
N ALA A 225 -0.94 -7.21 -5.80
CA ALA A 225 -1.25 -7.16 -7.23
C ALA A 225 -0.69 -5.89 -7.90
N VAL A 226 -0.80 -4.73 -7.24
CA VAL A 226 -0.20 -3.48 -7.70
C VAL A 226 1.32 -3.58 -7.74
N HIS A 227 1.95 -4.18 -6.73
CA HIS A 227 3.40 -4.42 -6.72
C HIS A 227 3.84 -5.31 -7.90
N THR A 228 2.99 -6.24 -8.35
CA THR A 228 3.28 -7.06 -9.54
C THR A 228 3.33 -6.21 -10.81
N VAL A 229 2.38 -5.28 -10.98
CA VAL A 229 2.37 -4.31 -12.09
C VAL A 229 3.60 -3.40 -12.02
N GLN A 230 3.89 -2.83 -10.85
CA GLN A 230 5.04 -1.96 -10.65
C GLN A 230 6.37 -2.65 -11.00
N ARG A 231 6.55 -3.93 -10.62
CA ARG A 231 7.76 -4.70 -10.98
C ARG A 231 7.86 -5.01 -12.46
N ALA A 232 6.74 -5.12 -13.17
CA ALA A 232 6.76 -5.33 -14.61
C ALA A 232 7.17 -4.05 -15.36
N ILE A 233 6.69 -2.89 -14.87
CA ILE A 233 7.01 -1.56 -15.39
C ILE A 233 8.47 -1.21 -15.08
N HIS A 234 8.90 -1.34 -13.82
CA HIS A 234 10.24 -0.98 -13.41
C HIS A 234 11.25 -2.07 -13.79
N TYR A 235 12.18 -1.76 -14.68
CA TYR A 235 13.24 -2.68 -15.11
C TYR A 235 14.62 -2.27 -14.59
N GLY A 236 15.37 -3.25 -14.09
CA GLY A 236 16.74 -3.06 -13.64
C GLY A 236 16.84 -2.44 -12.25
N LYS A 237 17.98 -1.81 -11.98
CA LYS A 237 18.27 -1.12 -10.72
C LYS A 237 17.99 0.37 -10.89
N ILE A 238 17.58 1.03 -9.81
CA ILE A 238 17.54 2.49 -9.77
C ILE A 238 18.98 3.01 -9.92
N PRO A 239 19.29 3.79 -10.98
CA PRO A 239 20.61 4.38 -11.19
C PRO A 239 21.03 5.27 -10.02
N LEU A 240 22.34 5.40 -9.82
CA LEU A 240 22.90 6.20 -8.72
C LEU A 240 22.47 7.67 -8.80
N GLU A 241 22.35 8.21 -10.01
CA GLU A 241 21.96 9.60 -10.27
C GLU A 241 20.53 9.88 -9.80
N LEU A 242 19.64 8.92 -9.99
CA LEU A 242 18.24 9.00 -9.57
C LEU A 242 18.05 8.67 -8.08
N ALA A 243 19.01 7.98 -7.48
CA ALA A 243 18.96 7.55 -6.09
C ALA A 243 19.74 8.44 -5.11
N ARG A 244 20.45 9.47 -5.59
CA ARG A 244 21.31 10.33 -4.77
C ARG A 244 20.55 11.36 -3.96
N HIS A 245 19.44 11.88 -4.50
CA HIS A 245 18.69 13.00 -3.92
C HIS A 245 17.25 12.59 -3.66
N ASP A 246 16.69 13.06 -2.55
CA ASP A 246 15.30 12.78 -2.15
C ASP A 246 14.30 13.15 -3.23
N ALA A 247 14.50 14.31 -3.87
CA ALA A 247 13.64 14.78 -4.95
C ALA A 247 13.68 13.84 -6.18
N SER A 248 14.85 13.30 -6.53
CA SER A 248 14.99 12.36 -7.64
C SER A 248 14.35 11.02 -7.32
N LEU A 249 14.48 10.54 -6.08
CA LEU A 249 13.82 9.31 -5.62
C LEU A 249 12.31 9.45 -5.55
N ALA A 250 11.82 10.60 -5.07
CA ALA A 250 10.41 10.93 -5.12
C ALA A 250 9.91 10.95 -6.58
N ALA A 251 10.67 11.52 -7.51
CA ALA A 251 10.32 11.50 -8.93
C ALA A 251 10.27 10.07 -9.50
N VAL A 252 11.18 9.17 -9.11
CA VAL A 252 11.12 7.74 -9.49
C VAL A 252 9.85 7.08 -8.94
N SER A 253 9.56 7.29 -7.65
CA SER A 253 8.36 6.78 -6.98
C SER A 253 7.09 7.24 -7.70
N SER A 254 6.95 8.55 -7.88
CA SER A 254 5.76 9.15 -8.50
C SER A 254 5.63 8.81 -9.99
N SER A 255 6.74 8.67 -10.72
CA SER A 255 6.71 8.21 -12.12
C SER A 255 6.23 6.76 -12.22
N LEU A 256 6.69 5.89 -11.33
CA LEU A 256 6.26 4.49 -11.27
C LEU A 256 4.77 4.39 -10.89
N THR A 257 4.33 5.18 -9.92
CA THR A 257 2.91 5.32 -9.56
C THR A 257 2.08 5.79 -10.74
N LEU A 258 2.52 6.84 -11.44
CA LEU A 258 1.82 7.40 -12.60
C LEU A 258 1.64 6.35 -13.69
N LEU A 259 2.70 5.64 -14.07
CA LEU A 259 2.66 4.58 -15.07
C LEU A 259 1.78 3.41 -14.64
N THR A 260 1.84 3.03 -13.36
CA THR A 260 1.01 1.94 -12.81
C THR A 260 -0.47 2.31 -12.87
N ASN A 261 -0.82 3.54 -12.48
CA ASN A 261 -2.17 4.05 -12.60
C ASN A 261 -2.61 4.20 -14.06
N ALA A 262 -1.70 4.51 -14.99
CA ALA A 262 -2.00 4.57 -16.42
C ALA A 262 -2.40 3.18 -16.96
N VAL A 263 -1.63 2.14 -16.61
CA VAL A 263 -1.94 0.75 -16.96
C VAL A 263 -3.29 0.33 -16.39
N MET A 264 -3.53 0.60 -15.10
CA MET A 264 -4.81 0.26 -14.49
C MET A 264 -5.99 1.04 -15.11
N ALA A 265 -5.79 2.31 -15.47
CA ALA A 265 -6.81 3.11 -16.16
C ALA A 265 -7.12 2.57 -17.55
N TRP A 266 -6.09 2.21 -18.32
CA TRP A 266 -6.25 1.57 -19.63
C TRP A 266 -7.05 0.26 -19.51
N ASN A 267 -6.67 -0.60 -18.57
CA ASN A 267 -7.36 -1.85 -18.33
C ASN A 267 -8.81 -1.62 -17.88
N THR A 268 -9.06 -0.64 -17.01
CA THR A 268 -10.41 -0.30 -16.53
C THR A 268 -11.34 0.06 -17.68
N LEU A 269 -10.87 0.90 -18.61
CA LEU A 269 -11.61 1.27 -19.82
C LEU A 269 -11.99 0.03 -20.65
N HIS A 270 -11.01 -0.82 -20.96
CA HIS A 270 -11.24 -2.00 -21.80
C HIS A 270 -12.10 -3.05 -21.09
N MET A 271 -11.99 -3.17 -19.77
CA MET A 271 -12.86 -4.04 -18.97
C MET A 271 -14.30 -3.54 -18.98
N GLN A 272 -14.53 -2.23 -18.93
CA GLN A 272 -15.86 -1.64 -19.04
C GLN A 272 -16.47 -1.91 -20.42
N GLU A 273 -15.73 -1.66 -21.49
CA GLU A 273 -16.18 -1.94 -22.87
C GLU A 273 -16.49 -3.43 -23.09
N ALA A 274 -15.64 -4.33 -22.55
CA ALA A 274 -15.86 -5.76 -22.62
C ALA A 274 -17.10 -6.20 -21.82
N LEU A 275 -17.33 -5.62 -20.65
CA LEU A 275 -18.51 -5.87 -19.83
C LEU A 275 -19.79 -5.49 -20.60
N GLU A 276 -19.83 -4.29 -21.17
CA GLU A 276 -20.96 -3.81 -21.96
C GLU A 276 -21.25 -4.73 -23.17
N ALA A 277 -20.21 -5.20 -23.85
CA ALA A 277 -20.37 -6.15 -24.95
C ALA A 277 -20.90 -7.52 -24.48
N ILE A 278 -20.43 -8.03 -23.35
CA ILE A 278 -20.89 -9.31 -22.78
C ILE A 278 -22.36 -9.22 -22.39
N GLU A 279 -22.76 -8.16 -21.69
CA GLU A 279 -24.15 -7.94 -21.27
C GLU A 279 -25.07 -7.73 -22.47
N ALA A 280 -24.60 -7.04 -23.52
CA ALA A 280 -25.35 -6.86 -24.76
C ALA A 280 -25.59 -8.19 -25.52
N ILE A 281 -24.60 -9.09 -25.52
CA ILE A 281 -24.73 -10.41 -26.17
C ILE A 281 -25.58 -11.37 -25.33
N GLY A 282 -25.37 -11.38 -24.00
CA GLY A 282 -26.04 -12.29 -23.08
C GLY A 282 -27.47 -11.88 -22.72
N GLY A 283 -27.80 -10.58 -22.79
CA GLY A 283 -29.10 -10.03 -22.41
C GLY A 283 -29.34 -9.94 -20.90
N GLU A 284 -28.33 -10.25 -20.07
CA GLU A 284 -28.39 -10.21 -18.61
C GLU A 284 -27.20 -9.46 -18.04
N SER A 285 -27.44 -8.71 -16.96
CA SER A 285 -26.37 -8.01 -16.23
C SER A 285 -25.49 -9.00 -15.45
N MET A 286 -24.19 -8.75 -15.42
CA MET A 286 -23.27 -9.55 -14.62
C MET A 286 -23.50 -9.35 -13.13
N ARG A 287 -23.32 -10.42 -12.35
CA ARG A 287 -23.46 -10.36 -10.89
C ARG A 287 -22.31 -9.55 -10.29
N ALA A 288 -22.62 -8.74 -9.29
CA ALA A 288 -21.64 -7.90 -8.62
C ALA A 288 -20.50 -8.73 -7.99
N GLU A 289 -20.79 -9.95 -7.53
CA GLU A 289 -19.81 -10.86 -6.93
C GLU A 289 -18.76 -11.35 -7.94
N ASP A 290 -19.13 -11.47 -9.23
CA ASP A 290 -18.22 -11.86 -10.29
C ASP A 290 -17.34 -10.68 -10.69
N LEU A 291 -17.93 -9.48 -10.82
CA LEU A 291 -17.20 -8.23 -11.09
C LEU A 291 -16.23 -7.87 -9.97
N ARG A 292 -16.51 -8.28 -8.73
CA ARG A 292 -15.62 -8.08 -7.59
C ARG A 292 -14.32 -8.90 -7.67
N GLN A 293 -14.33 -10.01 -8.40
CA GLN A 293 -13.20 -10.95 -8.49
C GLN A 293 -12.18 -10.59 -9.58
N ILE A 294 -12.51 -9.66 -10.47
CA ILE A 294 -11.62 -9.18 -11.53
C ILE A 294 -10.85 -7.94 -11.09
N ALA A 295 -9.68 -7.73 -11.71
CA ALA A 295 -8.75 -6.66 -11.34
C ALA A 295 -8.16 -5.98 -12.59
N PRO A 296 -7.99 -4.65 -12.58
CA PRO A 296 -7.39 -3.90 -13.68
C PRO A 296 -5.85 -4.00 -13.71
N THR A 297 -5.27 -5.08 -13.18
CA THR A 297 -3.82 -5.26 -13.02
C THR A 297 -3.20 -6.25 -14.01
N ARG A 298 -3.98 -6.79 -14.95
CA ARG A 298 -3.47 -7.72 -15.96
C ARG A 298 -2.53 -7.00 -16.93
N LEU A 299 -1.48 -7.69 -17.33
CA LEU A 299 -0.43 -7.15 -18.21
C LEU A 299 -0.43 -7.80 -19.60
N GLU A 300 -1.25 -8.83 -19.80
CA GLU A 300 -1.43 -9.48 -21.10
C GLU A 300 -1.88 -8.44 -22.14
N GLY A 301 -1.21 -8.42 -23.29
CA GLY A 301 -1.50 -7.46 -24.36
C GLY A 301 -0.81 -6.09 -24.22
N ILE A 302 -0.09 -5.81 -23.13
CA ILE A 302 0.61 -4.54 -22.94
C ILE A 302 2.11 -4.69 -23.22
N ASN A 303 2.61 -3.98 -24.24
CA ASN A 303 4.05 -3.90 -24.50
C ASN A 303 4.72 -2.85 -23.62
N LEU A 304 5.28 -3.27 -22.48
CA LEU A 304 5.99 -2.39 -21.53
C LEU A 304 7.41 -2.02 -21.95
N ARG A 305 8.00 -2.73 -22.93
CA ARG A 305 9.41 -2.56 -23.31
C ARG A 305 9.60 -1.82 -24.64
N GLY A 306 8.50 -1.52 -25.32
CA GLY A 306 8.52 -0.96 -26.66
C GLY A 306 8.97 -1.98 -27.70
N THR A 307 9.18 -1.50 -28.91
CA THR A 307 9.62 -2.33 -30.03
C THR A 307 11.07 -1.99 -30.33
N PHE A 308 11.96 -2.98 -30.23
CA PHE A 308 13.36 -2.84 -30.61
C PHE A 308 13.53 -3.29 -32.05
N ASP A 309 13.81 -2.34 -32.94
CA ASP A 309 14.22 -2.64 -34.30
C ASP A 309 15.75 -2.74 -34.36
N PHE A 310 16.24 -3.92 -34.72
CA PHE A 310 17.67 -4.16 -34.88
C PHE A 310 17.99 -4.24 -36.38
N PRO A 311 18.76 -3.29 -36.94
CA PRO A 311 19.12 -3.31 -38.35
C PRO A 311 20.25 -4.33 -38.58
N ILE A 312 19.93 -5.63 -38.45
CA ILE A 312 20.86 -6.75 -38.56
C ILE A 312 21.62 -6.71 -39.89
N ALA A 313 20.93 -6.34 -40.98
CA ALA A 313 21.51 -6.21 -42.30
C ALA A 313 22.73 -5.26 -42.35
N ARG A 314 22.71 -4.18 -41.56
CA ARG A 314 23.81 -3.19 -41.50
C ARG A 314 25.06 -3.75 -40.80
N TYR A 315 24.89 -4.72 -39.91
CA TYR A 315 25.95 -5.27 -39.07
C TYR A 315 26.27 -6.73 -39.36
N ALA A 316 25.73 -7.31 -40.44
CA ALA A 316 25.91 -8.71 -40.83
C ALA A 316 27.40 -9.10 -40.94
N HIS A 317 28.27 -8.19 -41.41
CA HIS A 317 29.71 -8.39 -41.51
C HIS A 317 30.45 -8.53 -40.17
N ARG A 318 29.81 -8.17 -39.04
CA ARG A 318 30.37 -8.29 -37.68
C ARG A 318 29.85 -9.53 -36.93
N LEU A 319 28.88 -10.24 -37.51
CA LEU A 319 28.35 -11.45 -36.92
C LEU A 319 29.25 -12.64 -37.32
N PRO A 320 29.55 -13.57 -36.40
CA PRO A 320 30.36 -14.74 -36.71
C PRO A 320 29.68 -15.59 -37.80
N PRO A 321 30.46 -16.21 -38.71
CA PRO A 321 29.97 -16.80 -39.96
C PRO A 321 28.99 -17.98 -39.82
N ASN A 322 28.74 -18.47 -38.60
CA ASN A 322 27.76 -19.53 -38.34
C ASN A 322 26.32 -19.02 -38.11
N ALA A 323 26.06 -17.71 -38.15
CA ALA A 323 24.72 -17.14 -37.97
C ALA A 323 23.93 -16.95 -39.28
N THR A 324 24.51 -17.25 -40.44
CA THR A 324 23.96 -16.89 -41.77
C THR A 324 22.92 -17.86 -42.33
N SER A 325 22.35 -18.76 -41.52
CA SER A 325 21.18 -19.56 -41.92
C SER A 325 19.89 -19.05 -41.26
N VAL A 326 19.66 -17.73 -41.30
CA VAL A 326 18.32 -17.20 -40.99
C VAL A 326 17.46 -17.39 -42.22
N GLN A 327 16.64 -18.44 -42.23
CA GLN A 327 15.48 -18.51 -43.12
C GLN A 327 14.61 -17.29 -42.83
N THR A 328 14.42 -16.44 -43.83
CA THR A 328 13.41 -15.37 -43.81
C THR A 328 12.03 -16.01 -43.72
N VAL A 329 11.48 -16.09 -42.50
CA VAL A 329 10.06 -16.41 -42.31
C VAL A 329 9.26 -15.20 -42.80
N PRO A 330 8.34 -15.35 -43.77
CA PRO A 330 7.55 -14.22 -44.26
C PRO A 330 6.64 -13.70 -43.14
N SER A 331 6.68 -12.38 -42.91
CA SER A 331 5.76 -11.70 -42.01
C SER A 331 4.34 -11.78 -42.58
N THR A 332 3.52 -12.67 -42.02
CA THR A 332 2.08 -12.68 -42.24
C THR A 332 1.37 -12.41 -40.93
N TRP A 333 1.35 -11.13 -40.53
CA TRP A 333 0.32 -10.62 -39.63
C TRP A 333 -0.54 -9.67 -40.44
N ARG A 334 -1.62 -10.23 -41.01
CA ARG A 334 -2.76 -9.44 -41.45
C ARG A 334 -3.51 -9.01 -40.19
N THR A 335 -3.78 -7.72 -40.14
CA THR A 335 -4.78 -7.08 -39.29
C THR A 335 -6.12 -7.82 -39.36
N ALA A 336 -6.67 -8.15 -38.20
CA ALA A 336 -8.09 -8.28 -37.91
C ALA A 336 -8.30 -7.90 -36.45
#